data_AF-A0AAX0BDP9-F1
#
_entry.id   AF-A0AAX0BDP9-F1
#
_cell.length_a   1.000
_cell.length_b   1.000
_cell.length_c   1.000
_cell.angle_alpha   90.00
_cell.angle_beta   90.00
_cell.angle_gamma   90.00
#
_symmetry.space_group_name_H-M   'P 1'
#
loop_
_entity.id
_entity.type
_entity.pdbx_description
1 polymer ?
#
loop_
_entity_poly.entity_id
_entity_poly.type
_entity_poly.pdbx_seq_one_letter_code
_entity_poly.pdbx_strand_id
1 'polypeptide(L)'
;MELLLKILKIIGIIIIVGIIGIILIVISGFCGLILRWFTYLVCFIIDIFYDSVIIDWIGEHDTAMLVICSCVSALGIVLWFFGLIQSDGNSHPVYSQNYSHNNFNSYDTLNSCSNKNNIVFADASGSYRRWGDDFVDCKGNWCKWGTGFYDYDGNYIRWGNMYKDISGAYRRWGDDFVDGNGDWVHL
;
A
#
# COMPACT_ATOMS: atom_id res chain seq x y z
N MET A 1 -39.09 17.63 0.94
CA MET A 1 -38.62 16.49 0.11
C MET A 1 -37.12 16.22 0.30
N GLU A 2 -36.23 17.21 0.14
CA GLU A 2 -34.78 17.00 0.30
C GLU A 2 -34.33 16.50 1.68
N LEU A 3 -34.94 17.01 2.76
CA LEU A 3 -34.56 16.64 4.14
C LEU A 3 -34.93 15.18 4.45
N LEU A 4 -36.07 14.71 3.92
CA LEU A 4 -36.53 13.32 4.03
C LEU A 4 -35.62 12.36 3.25
N LEU A 5 -35.14 12.79 2.08
CA LEU A 5 -34.17 12.02 1.27
C LEU A 5 -32.80 11.90 1.97
N LYS A 6 -32.34 12.96 2.64
CA LYS A 6 -31.08 12.93 3.42
C LYS A 6 -31.17 11.97 4.60
N ILE A 7 -32.29 11.98 5.34
CA ILE A 7 -32.51 11.08 6.48
C ILE A 7 -32.56 9.61 6.01
N LEU A 8 -33.28 9.31 4.92
CA LEU A 8 -33.32 7.96 4.36
C LEU A 8 -31.94 7.43 3.94
N LYS A 9 -31.10 8.28 3.35
CA LYS A 9 -29.71 7.92 3.00
C LYS A 9 -28.88 7.57 4.24
N ILE A 10 -29.00 8.36 5.31
CA ILE A 10 -28.26 8.12 6.56
C ILE A 10 -28.71 6.80 7.20
N ILE A 11 -30.02 6.55 7.29
CA ILE A 11 -30.56 5.30 7.84
C ILE A 11 -30.09 4.11 7.00
N GLY A 12 -30.10 4.24 5.66
CA GLY A 12 -29.59 3.20 4.76
C GLY A 12 -28.12 2.87 5.02
N ILE A 13 -27.26 3.88 5.20
CA ILE A 13 -25.84 3.67 5.52
C ILE A 13 -25.68 2.95 6.86
N ILE A 14 -26.43 3.34 7.89
CA ILE A 14 -26.35 2.71 9.22
C ILE A 14 -26.71 1.22 9.14
N ILE A 15 -27.77 0.87 8.40
CA ILE A 15 -28.18 -0.52 8.22
C ILE A 15 -27.10 -1.32 7.50
N ILE A 16 -26.52 -0.78 6.43
CA ILE A 16 -25.45 -1.43 5.66
C ILE A 16 -24.22 -1.67 6.53
N VAL A 17 -23.77 -0.65 7.28
CA VAL A 17 -22.63 -0.77 8.20
C VAL A 17 -22.91 -1.80 9.28
N GLY A 18 -24.13 -1.84 9.82
CA GLY A 18 -24.55 -2.85 10.79
C GLY A 18 -24.47 -4.27 10.25
N ILE A 19 -24.98 -4.51 9.03
CA ILE A 19 -24.92 -5.82 8.37
C ILE A 19 -23.47 -6.26 8.14
N ILE A 20 -22.62 -5.36 7.65
CA ILE A 20 -21.18 -5.63 7.46
C ILE A 20 -20.52 -5.99 8.79
N GLY A 21 -20.83 -5.26 9.87
CA GLY A 21 -20.32 -5.57 11.20
C GLY A 21 -20.70 -6.97 11.68
N ILE A 22 -21.95 -7.38 11.48
CA ILE A 22 -22.41 -8.73 11.84
C ILE A 22 -21.68 -9.80 11.01
N ILE A 23 -21.53 -9.59 9.71
CA ILE A 23 -20.80 -10.51 8.82
C ILE A 23 -19.34 -10.66 9.29
N LEU A 24 -18.67 -9.57 9.66
CA LEU A 24 -17.30 -9.61 10.16
C LEU A 24 -17.17 -10.41 11.46
N ILE A 25 -18.14 -10.29 12.38
CA ILE A 25 -18.16 -11.07 13.63
C ILE A 25 -18.34 -12.57 13.34
N VAL A 26 -19.19 -12.92 12.38
CA VAL A 26 -19.39 -14.33 11.99
C VAL A 26 -18.13 -14.90 11.34
N ILE A 27 -17.50 -14.15 10.45
CA ILE A 27 -16.25 -14.57 9.77
C ILE A 27 -15.10 -14.69 10.77
N SER A 28 -14.96 -13.75 11.73
CA SER A 28 -13.90 -13.83 12.74
C SER A 28 -14.07 -15.05 13.64
N GLY A 29 -15.30 -15.37 14.06
CA GLY A 29 -15.58 -16.60 14.81
C GLY A 29 -15.22 -17.87 14.02
N PHE A 30 -15.58 -17.93 12.74
CA PHE A 30 -15.23 -19.07 11.88
C PHE A 30 -13.71 -19.18 11.66
N CYS A 31 -13.03 -18.07 11.42
CA CYS A 31 -11.58 -18.03 11.27
C CYS A 31 -10.86 -18.38 12.59
N GLY A 32 -11.44 -17.98 13.73
CA GLY A 32 -10.97 -18.36 15.07
C GLY A 32 -11.02 -19.86 15.32
N LEU A 33 -12.06 -20.56 14.82
CA LEU A 33 -12.13 -22.02 14.86
C LEU A 33 -10.96 -22.66 14.09
N ILE A 34 -10.68 -22.18 12.88
CA ILE A 34 -9.59 -22.69 12.05
C ILE A 34 -8.23 -22.45 12.74
N LEU A 35 -8.00 -21.26 13.27
CA LEU A 35 -6.80 -20.91 14.05
C LEU A 35 -6.63 -21.80 15.28
N ARG A 36 -7.73 -22.16 15.96
CA ARG A 36 -7.69 -23.11 17.06
C ARG A 36 -7.20 -24.48 16.61
N TRP A 37 -7.75 -25.02 15.53
CA TRP A 37 -7.31 -26.31 14.98
C TRP A 37 -5.83 -26.28 14.57
N PHE A 38 -5.37 -25.18 13.99
CA PHE A 38 -3.96 -24.98 13.69
C PHE A 38 -3.10 -24.95 14.95
N THR A 39 -3.55 -24.25 16.00
CA THR A 39 -2.83 -24.19 17.27
C THR A 39 -2.69 -25.57 17.91
N TYR A 40 -3.76 -26.37 17.91
CA TYR A 40 -3.69 -27.76 18.36
C TYR A 40 -2.74 -28.62 17.53
N LEU A 41 -2.68 -28.42 16.22
CA LEU A 41 -1.75 -29.12 15.34
C LEU A 41 -0.29 -28.75 15.66
N VAL A 42 0.00 -27.46 15.88
CA VAL A 42 1.34 -27.01 16.29
C VAL A 42 1.70 -27.58 17.66
N CYS A 43 0.77 -27.58 18.61
CA CYS A 43 0.97 -28.15 19.94
C CYS A 43 1.23 -29.66 19.88
N PHE A 44 0.51 -30.40 19.03
CA PHE A 44 0.78 -31.82 18.78
C PHE A 44 2.19 -32.05 18.22
N ILE A 45 2.68 -31.19 17.33
CA ILE A 45 4.07 -31.28 16.84
C ILE A 45 5.06 -30.97 17.97
N ILE A 46 4.78 -29.99 18.83
CA ILE A 46 5.65 -29.63 19.95
C ILE A 46 5.70 -30.76 20.99
N ASP A 47 4.58 -31.44 21.25
CA ASP A 47 4.50 -32.61 22.15
C ASP A 47 5.47 -33.72 21.77
N ILE A 48 5.71 -33.89 20.47
CA ILE A 48 6.67 -34.87 19.95
C ILE A 48 8.11 -34.53 20.39
N PHE A 49 8.41 -33.25 20.67
CA PHE A 49 9.77 -32.76 20.90
C PHE A 49 10.02 -32.15 22.30
N TYR A 50 9.00 -31.77 23.06
CA TYR A 50 9.11 -31.00 24.32
C TYR A 50 8.05 -31.35 25.37
N ASP A 51 8.29 -30.94 26.62
CA ASP A 51 7.51 -31.27 27.82
C ASP A 51 6.08 -30.67 27.83
N SER A 52 5.11 -31.42 28.36
CA SER A 52 3.66 -31.34 28.06
C SER A 52 2.88 -30.20 28.74
N VAL A 53 3.53 -29.39 29.57
CA VAL A 53 2.86 -28.40 30.45
C VAL A 53 2.01 -27.38 29.68
N ILE A 54 2.45 -26.97 28.49
CA ILE A 54 1.73 -26.01 27.65
C ILE A 54 0.48 -26.66 27.04
N ILE A 55 0.56 -27.95 26.70
CA ILE A 55 -0.50 -28.69 26.03
C ILE A 55 -1.63 -28.99 27.01
N ASP A 56 -1.28 -29.38 28.23
CA ASP A 56 -2.24 -29.62 29.31
C ASP A 56 -3.03 -28.35 29.62
N TRP A 57 -2.36 -27.19 29.66
CA TRP A 57 -3.04 -25.90 29.85
C TRP A 57 -4.01 -25.56 28.71
N ILE A 58 -3.61 -25.80 27.45
CA ILE A 58 -4.44 -25.54 26.26
C ILE A 58 -5.65 -26.50 26.21
N GLY A 59 -5.47 -27.76 26.63
CA GLY A 59 -6.55 -28.73 26.75
C GLY A 59 -7.58 -28.35 27.80
N GLU A 60 -7.12 -27.91 28.98
CA GLU A 60 -7.98 -27.47 30.09
C GLU A 60 -8.75 -26.18 29.76
N HIS A 61 -8.17 -25.30 28.94
CA HIS A 61 -8.71 -23.97 28.62
C HIS A 61 -9.19 -23.83 27.16
N ASP A 62 -9.81 -24.87 26.58
CA ASP A 62 -10.29 -24.89 25.18
C ASP A 62 -11.18 -23.68 24.83
N THR A 63 -12.10 -23.31 25.73
CA THR A 63 -12.98 -22.15 25.54
C THR A 63 -12.21 -20.83 25.52
N ALA A 64 -11.19 -20.67 26.37
CA ALA A 64 -10.36 -19.46 26.37
C ALA A 64 -9.54 -19.37 25.07
N MET A 65 -9.07 -20.51 24.56
CA MET A 65 -8.34 -20.58 23.30
C MET A 65 -9.21 -20.21 22.11
N LEU A 66 -10.48 -20.62 22.07
CA LEU A 66 -11.44 -20.16 21.07
C LEU A 66 -11.60 -18.64 21.07
N VAL A 67 -11.75 -18.05 22.26
CA VAL A 67 -11.94 -16.60 22.41
C VAL A 67 -10.68 -15.86 21.92
N ILE A 68 -9.50 -16.30 22.35
CA ILE A 68 -8.23 -15.71 21.93
C ILE A 68 -8.06 -15.81 20.41
N CYS A 69 -8.27 -16.99 19.83
CA CYS A 69 -8.15 -17.19 18.38
C CYS A 69 -9.16 -16.34 17.59
N SER A 70 -10.37 -16.15 18.12
CA SER A 70 -11.40 -15.29 17.51
C SER A 70 -11.05 -13.81 17.59
N CYS A 71 -10.39 -13.37 18.66
CA CYS A 71 -9.87 -12.00 18.77
C CYS A 71 -8.70 -11.78 17.81
N VAL A 72 -7.77 -12.74 17.72
CA VAL A 72 -6.61 -12.67 16.82
C VAL A 72 -7.06 -12.67 15.36
N SER A 73 -8.03 -13.52 14.99
CA SER A 73 -8.59 -13.54 13.64
C SER A 73 -9.31 -12.23 13.30
N ALA A 74 -10.08 -11.66 14.24
CA ALA A 74 -10.73 -10.37 14.05
C ALA A 74 -9.71 -9.25 13.78
N LEU A 75 -8.62 -9.19 14.55
CA LEU A 75 -7.53 -8.24 14.31
C LEU A 75 -6.87 -8.46 12.94
N GLY A 76 -6.61 -9.72 12.57
CA GLY A 76 -6.05 -10.06 11.25
C GLY A 76 -6.95 -9.60 10.09
N ILE A 77 -8.26 -9.81 10.19
CA ILE A 77 -9.24 -9.38 9.18
C ILE A 77 -9.28 -7.86 9.08
N VAL A 78 -9.27 -7.16 10.22
CA VAL A 78 -9.25 -5.70 10.26
C VAL A 78 -7.97 -5.15 9.63
N LEU A 79 -6.80 -5.68 9.99
CA LEU A 79 -5.52 -5.28 9.42
C LEU A 79 -5.43 -5.59 7.92
N TRP A 80 -5.95 -6.73 7.48
CA TRP A 80 -6.02 -7.07 6.05
C TRP A 80 -6.94 -6.11 5.28
N PHE A 81 -8.09 -5.75 5.84
CA PHE A 81 -8.98 -4.77 5.24
C PHE A 81 -8.34 -3.37 5.15
N PHE A 82 -7.65 -2.91 6.20
CA PHE A 82 -6.92 -1.64 6.17
C PHE A 82 -5.69 -1.69 5.23
N GLY A 83 -5.02 -2.84 5.11
CA GLY A 83 -3.95 -3.06 4.14
C GLY A 83 -4.43 -3.05 2.69
N LEU A 84 -5.64 -3.56 2.42
CA LEU A 84 -6.29 -3.49 1.11
C LEU A 84 -6.71 -2.07 0.74
N ILE A 85 -7.18 -1.26 1.69
CA ILE A 85 -7.52 0.15 1.44
C ILE A 85 -6.28 0.96 1.00
N GLN A 86 -5.08 0.59 1.47
CA GLN A 86 -3.83 1.20 0.98
C GLN A 86 -3.41 0.69 -0.41
N SER A 87 -4.00 -0.41 -0.90
CA SER A 87 -3.63 -1.01 -2.19
C SER A 87 -4.40 -0.46 -3.39
N ASP A 88 -5.48 0.31 -3.19
CA ASP A 88 -6.30 0.91 -4.26
C ASP A 88 -5.74 2.25 -4.78
N GLY A 89 -4.43 2.28 -5.04
CA GLY A 89 -3.77 3.38 -5.75
C GLY A 89 -3.59 3.16 -7.27
N ASN A 90 -3.99 2.00 -7.81
CA ASN A 90 -3.58 1.58 -9.16
C ASN A 90 -4.70 1.10 -10.09
N SER A 91 -5.88 1.72 -10.04
CA SER A 91 -6.78 1.73 -11.20
C SER A 91 -6.47 2.95 -12.06
N HIS A 92 -5.66 2.78 -13.11
CA HIS A 92 -5.51 3.80 -14.15
C HIS A 92 -6.79 3.81 -15.01
N PRO A 93 -7.54 4.93 -15.09
CA PRO A 93 -8.38 5.15 -16.26
C PRO A 93 -7.45 5.40 -17.45
N VAL A 94 -7.67 4.66 -18.54
CA VAL A 94 -7.05 4.94 -19.83
C VAL A 94 -7.60 6.27 -20.33
N TYR A 95 -6.93 7.37 -19.99
CA TYR A 95 -7.21 8.67 -20.61
C TYR A 95 -6.51 8.73 -21.96
N SER A 96 -7.35 8.72 -23.00
CA SER A 96 -7.03 9.13 -24.37
C SER A 96 -6.19 10.41 -24.35
N GLN A 97 -5.03 10.33 -25.01
CA GLN A 97 -4.13 11.43 -25.27
C GLN A 97 -4.88 12.64 -25.83
N ASN A 98 -4.69 13.79 -25.21
CA ASN A 98 -4.72 15.08 -25.90
C ASN A 98 -3.59 15.92 -25.33
N TYR A 99 -2.55 16.08 -26.15
CA TYR A 99 -1.45 16.98 -25.91
C TYR A 99 -1.99 18.40 -25.74
N SER A 100 -1.78 19.00 -24.57
CA SER A 100 -1.80 20.45 -24.44
C SER A 100 -0.62 20.89 -23.58
N HIS A 101 0.31 21.54 -24.27
CA HIS A 101 1.51 22.13 -23.73
C HIS A 101 1.12 23.35 -22.89
N ASN A 102 0.96 23.19 -21.58
CA ASN A 102 0.69 24.31 -20.69
C ASN A 102 1.90 24.58 -19.81
N ASN A 103 2.60 25.66 -20.18
CA ASN A 103 3.48 26.43 -19.30
C ASN A 103 2.74 26.72 -17.99
N PHE A 104 3.15 26.09 -16.90
CA PHE A 104 2.59 26.37 -15.58
C PHE A 104 3.68 26.97 -14.69
N ASN A 105 3.75 28.31 -14.70
CA ASN A 105 4.32 29.07 -13.60
C ASN A 105 3.43 28.83 -12.37
N SER A 106 3.94 28.13 -11.35
CA SER A 106 3.22 28.00 -10.08
C SER A 106 4.18 28.11 -8.90
N TYR A 107 4.48 29.35 -8.56
CA TYR A 107 4.69 29.74 -7.17
C TYR A 107 3.29 29.74 -6.55
N ASP A 108 2.89 28.65 -5.90
CA ASP A 108 1.88 28.58 -4.83
C ASP A 108 1.24 27.19 -4.74
N THR A 109 1.90 26.29 -3.99
CA THR A 109 1.21 25.43 -3.01
C THR A 109 2.26 24.84 -2.04
N LEU A 110 2.83 25.72 -1.22
CA LEU A 110 3.56 25.31 -0.03
C LEU A 110 2.51 25.05 1.07
N ASN A 111 2.56 23.84 1.66
CA ASN A 111 1.93 23.39 2.91
C ASN A 111 1.02 22.17 2.72
N SER A 112 1.61 20.97 2.73
CA SER A 112 1.30 19.93 3.73
C SER A 112 1.94 18.58 3.36
N CYS A 113 3.24 18.45 3.63
CA CYS A 113 3.87 17.22 4.13
C CYS A 113 5.38 17.46 4.28
N SER A 114 5.82 17.47 5.54
CA SER A 114 7.18 17.26 6.05
C SER A 114 8.37 17.75 5.21
N ASN A 115 9.03 18.77 5.76
CA ASN A 115 10.33 19.31 5.39
C ASN A 115 11.46 18.25 5.34
N LYS A 116 11.49 17.46 4.26
CA LYS A 116 12.66 16.67 3.82
C LYS A 116 12.82 16.86 2.31
N ASN A 117 13.55 17.93 2.02
CA ASN A 117 14.23 18.23 0.76
C ASN A 117 13.27 18.48 -0.43
N ASN A 118 13.11 19.76 -0.79
CA ASN A 118 12.46 20.22 -2.03
C ASN A 118 13.35 19.88 -3.24
N ILE A 119 13.60 18.60 -3.46
CA ILE A 119 14.45 18.12 -4.55
C ILE A 119 13.63 18.16 -5.81
N VAL A 120 14.14 18.89 -6.79
CA VAL A 120 13.54 19.04 -8.11
C VAL A 120 14.50 18.42 -9.12
N PHE A 121 13.96 17.66 -10.07
CA PHE A 121 14.73 17.02 -11.14
C PHE A 121 13.95 17.08 -12.44
N ALA A 122 14.62 17.11 -13.58
CA ALA A 122 13.99 16.95 -14.88
C ALA A 122 13.69 15.47 -15.16
N ASP A 123 12.47 15.15 -15.56
CA ASP A 123 12.13 13.83 -16.09
C ASP A 123 12.64 13.65 -17.54
N ALA A 124 12.47 12.48 -18.14
CA ALA A 124 12.97 12.23 -19.50
C ALA A 124 12.26 13.06 -20.59
N SER A 125 11.15 13.74 -20.27
CA SER A 125 10.52 14.72 -21.16
C SER A 125 11.15 16.11 -21.08
N GLY A 126 12.09 16.31 -20.15
CA GLY A 126 12.67 17.61 -19.80
C GLY A 126 11.82 18.46 -18.88
N SER A 127 10.74 17.90 -18.32
CA SER A 127 9.84 18.63 -17.40
C SER A 127 10.33 18.47 -15.96
N TYR A 128 10.38 19.58 -15.21
CA TYR A 128 10.78 19.54 -13.80
C TYR A 128 9.70 18.92 -12.91
N ARG A 129 10.11 18.00 -12.04
CA ARG A 129 9.31 17.24 -11.09
C ARG A 129 9.87 17.38 -9.69
N ARG A 130 9.01 17.27 -8.68
CA ARG A 130 9.44 17.19 -7.29
C ARG A 130 9.63 15.73 -6.90
N TRP A 131 10.44 15.49 -5.88
CA TRP A 131 10.53 14.18 -5.26
C TRP A 131 9.13 13.72 -4.80
N GLY A 132 8.70 12.55 -5.25
CA GLY A 132 7.34 12.05 -5.00
C GLY A 132 6.35 12.25 -6.15
N ASP A 133 6.68 13.06 -7.17
CA ASP A 133 5.80 13.28 -8.31
C ASP A 133 5.90 12.15 -9.34
N ASP A 134 4.80 11.90 -10.04
CA ASP A 134 4.77 11.07 -11.25
C ASP A 134 5.62 11.73 -12.36
N PHE A 135 6.33 10.91 -13.14
CA PHE A 135 7.34 11.37 -14.09
C PHE A 135 7.32 10.58 -15.40
N VAL A 136 7.98 11.10 -16.44
CA VAL A 136 8.13 10.42 -17.73
C VAL A 136 9.45 9.64 -17.78
N ASP A 137 9.39 8.37 -18.18
CA ASP A 137 10.57 7.50 -18.34
C ASP A 137 11.27 7.68 -19.69
N CYS A 138 12.41 7.00 -19.90
CA CYS A 138 13.22 7.14 -21.11
C CYS A 138 12.50 6.70 -22.41
N LYS A 139 11.42 5.93 -22.30
CA LYS A 139 10.60 5.48 -23.43
C LYS A 139 9.41 6.41 -23.68
N GLY A 140 9.28 7.48 -22.90
CA GLY A 140 8.18 8.42 -22.99
C GLY A 140 6.90 7.97 -22.27
N ASN A 141 6.96 6.94 -21.43
CA ASN A 141 5.79 6.50 -20.66
C ASN A 141 5.64 7.33 -19.39
N TRP A 142 4.39 7.61 -19.01
CA TRP A 142 4.09 8.15 -17.68
C TRP A 142 4.19 7.05 -16.62
N CYS A 143 5.04 7.28 -15.63
CA CYS A 143 5.31 6.38 -14.53
C CYS A 143 4.88 7.01 -13.21
N LYS A 144 4.22 6.20 -12.37
CA LYS A 144 3.86 6.62 -11.02
C LYS A 144 5.07 6.56 -10.11
N TRP A 145 5.22 7.57 -9.24
CA TRP A 145 6.21 7.49 -8.17
C TRP A 145 6.01 6.23 -7.32
N GLY A 146 7.08 5.54 -6.92
CA GLY A 146 6.98 4.28 -6.18
C GLY A 146 6.81 3.03 -7.05
N THR A 147 6.74 3.15 -8.38
CA THR A 147 6.47 2.01 -9.30
C THR A 147 7.63 1.73 -10.25
N GLY A 148 7.59 0.61 -10.97
CA GLY A 148 8.65 0.30 -11.94
C GLY A 148 8.61 1.19 -13.18
N PHE A 149 9.77 1.50 -13.74
CA PHE A 149 9.96 2.40 -14.88
C PHE A 149 11.06 1.87 -15.82
N TYR A 150 11.20 2.45 -17.01
CA TYR A 150 12.32 2.14 -17.89
C TYR A 150 13.52 3.07 -17.63
N ASP A 151 14.69 2.48 -17.33
CA ASP A 151 15.94 3.23 -17.12
C ASP A 151 16.54 3.76 -18.43
N TYR A 152 17.64 4.52 -18.39
CA TYR A 152 18.24 5.11 -19.58
C TYR A 152 18.52 4.12 -20.73
N ASP A 153 18.93 2.90 -20.42
CA ASP A 153 19.19 1.85 -21.42
C ASP A 153 17.89 1.20 -21.97
N GLY A 154 16.73 1.58 -21.45
CA GLY A 154 15.43 1.05 -21.84
C GLY A 154 15.08 -0.28 -21.17
N ASN A 155 15.71 -0.62 -20.04
CA ASN A 155 15.40 -1.80 -19.24
C ASN A 155 14.31 -1.50 -18.22
N TYR A 156 13.38 -2.42 -18.02
CA TYR A 156 12.36 -2.27 -16.98
C TYR A 156 12.94 -2.54 -15.60
N ILE A 157 12.95 -1.52 -14.75
CA ILE A 157 13.46 -1.56 -13.38
C ILE A 157 12.29 -1.47 -12.41
N ARG A 158 12.21 -2.42 -11.46
CA ARG A 158 11.26 -2.33 -10.35
C ARG A 158 11.73 -1.29 -9.34
N TRP A 159 10.78 -0.57 -8.74
CA TRP A 159 11.09 0.38 -7.67
C TRP A 159 11.94 -0.25 -6.56
N GLY A 160 12.91 0.50 -6.03
CA GLY A 160 13.87 0.02 -5.04
C GLY A 160 15.12 -0.68 -5.64
N ASN A 161 15.08 -1.14 -6.89
CA ASN A 161 16.25 -1.72 -7.54
C ASN A 161 17.20 -0.63 -8.06
N MET A 162 18.45 -1.02 -8.31
CA MET A 162 19.41 -0.16 -9.02
C MET A 162 18.93 0.11 -10.44
N TYR A 163 19.15 1.34 -10.90
CA TYR A 163 18.78 1.81 -12.24
C TYR A 163 19.93 2.57 -12.88
N LYS A 164 19.90 2.77 -14.19
CA LYS A 164 20.80 3.71 -14.87
C LYS A 164 20.19 5.10 -14.99
N ASP A 165 20.93 6.10 -14.53
CA ASP A 165 20.61 7.52 -14.77
C ASP A 165 20.95 7.92 -16.22
N ILE A 166 20.67 9.18 -16.62
CA ILE A 166 20.91 9.60 -18.01
C ILE A 166 22.39 9.58 -18.42
N SER A 167 23.30 9.60 -17.43
CA SER A 167 24.74 9.49 -17.68
C SER A 167 25.17 8.06 -18.00
N GLY A 168 24.26 7.09 -17.87
CA GLY A 168 24.50 5.66 -18.05
C GLY A 168 25.10 4.96 -16.82
N ALA A 169 25.23 5.67 -15.70
CA ALA A 169 25.78 5.16 -14.46
C ALA A 169 24.70 4.47 -13.61
N TYR A 170 25.06 3.36 -12.95
CA TYR A 170 24.16 2.70 -12.02
C TYR A 170 24.03 3.49 -10.71
N ARG A 171 22.79 3.70 -10.26
CA ARG A 171 22.42 4.41 -9.04
C ARG A 171 21.52 3.57 -8.16
N ARG A 172 21.59 3.81 -6.85
CA ARG A 172 20.59 3.37 -5.88
C ARG A 172 19.67 4.52 -5.53
N TRP A 173 18.51 4.16 -4.99
CA TRP A 173 17.59 5.13 -4.42
C TRP A 173 18.24 5.87 -3.25
N GLY A 174 18.30 7.20 -3.35
CA GLY A 174 18.99 8.05 -2.38
C GLY A 174 20.43 8.41 -2.74
N ASP A 175 20.96 7.93 -3.88
CA ASP A 175 22.24 8.41 -4.42
C ASP A 175 22.05 9.66 -5.28
N ASP A 176 23.03 10.56 -5.27
CA ASP A 176 23.15 11.61 -6.30
C ASP A 176 23.09 11.01 -7.70
N PHE A 177 22.39 11.67 -8.61
CA PHE A 177 22.17 11.17 -9.97
C PHE A 177 22.11 12.31 -10.99
N VAL A 178 22.19 11.95 -12.28
CA VAL A 178 22.02 12.90 -13.38
C VAL A 178 20.59 12.79 -13.94
N ASP A 179 19.87 13.91 -13.99
CA ASP A 179 18.46 13.97 -14.39
C ASP A 179 18.24 13.98 -15.91
N GLY A 180 17.00 14.05 -16.37
CA GLY A 180 16.63 14.02 -17.79
C GLY A 180 17.22 15.15 -18.66
N ASN A 181 17.70 16.23 -18.05
CA ASN A 181 18.36 17.34 -18.74
C ASN A 181 19.89 17.20 -18.76
N GLY A 182 20.45 16.21 -18.05
CA GLY A 182 21.89 16.06 -17.89
C GLY A 182 22.46 16.82 -16.70
N ASP A 183 21.61 17.33 -15.80
CA ASP A 183 22.04 18.10 -14.63
C ASP A 183 22.22 17.17 -13.41
N TRP A 184 23.22 17.45 -12.58
CA TRP A 184 23.42 16.72 -11.32
C TRP A 184 22.38 17.12 -10.28
N VAL A 185 21.71 16.11 -9.73
CA VAL A 185 20.77 16.24 -8.63
C VAL A 185 21.40 15.61 -7.38
N HIS A 186 21.50 16.42 -6.33
CA HIS A 186 22.09 16.02 -5.04
C HIS A 186 20.99 15.70 -4.02
N LEU A 187 21.07 14.55 -3.34
CA LEU A 187 20.01 14.01 -2.46
C LEU A 187 20.28 14.17 -0.95
#